data_AF-A0AAU4FCK0-F1
#
_entry.id   AF-A0AAU4FCK0-F1
#
_cell.length_a   1.000
_cell.length_b   1.000
_cell.length_c   1.000
_cell.angle_alpha   90.00
_cell.angle_beta   90.00
_cell.angle_gamma   90.00
#
_symmetry.space_group_name_H-M   'P 1'
#
loop_
_entity.id
_entity.type
_entity.pdbx_description
1 polymer ?
#
loop_
_entity_poly.entity_id
_entity_poly.type
_entity_poly.pdbx_seq_one_letter_code
_entity_poly.pdbx_strand_id
1 'polypeptide(L)' 'MLDFDRVARDPAAPGQLRPAYDVGDHLHLNPAGYRALASSVPFGLFDHR' A
#
# COMPACT_ATOMS: atom_id res chain seq x y z
N MET A 1 13.49 -2.08 -5.18
CA MET A 1 12.75 -1.42 -4.08
C MET A 1 11.33 -1.18 -4.57
N LEU A 2 10.30 -1.62 -3.82
CA LEU A 2 8.90 -1.36 -4.17
C LEU A 2 8.44 -0.08 -3.47
N ASP A 3 7.75 0.79 -4.22
CA ASP A 3 7.16 2.01 -3.69
C ASP A 3 5.73 1.74 -3.20
N PHE A 4 5.63 1.36 -1.92
CA PHE A 4 4.35 1.17 -1.26
C PHE A 4 3.66 2.48 -0.88
N ASP A 5 4.39 3.60 -0.80
CA ASP A 5 3.79 4.92 -0.58
C ASP A 5 2.82 5.24 -1.72
N ARG A 6 3.24 5.02 -2.97
CA ARG A 6 2.34 5.23 -4.12
C ARG A 6 1.04 4.42 -4.07
N VAL A 7 1.08 3.23 -3.48
CA VAL A 7 -0.09 2.36 -3.31
C VAL A 7 -0.98 2.89 -2.17
N ALA A 8 -0.36 3.21 -1.03
CA ALA A 8 -1.06 3.47 0.22
C ALA A 8 -1.47 4.94 0.43
N ARG A 9 -0.73 5.91 -0.13
CA ARG A 9 -0.91 7.34 0.14
C ARG A 9 -2.22 7.88 -0.39
N ASP A 10 -2.82 8.78 0.37
CA ASP A 10 -3.89 9.64 -0.13
C ASP A 10 -3.30 10.67 -1.11
N PRO A 11 -3.71 10.71 -2.39
CA PRO A 11 -3.25 11.73 -3.33
C PRO A 11 -3.65 13.16 -2.94
N ALA A 12 -4.72 13.35 -2.16
CA ALA A 12 -5.16 14.64 -1.66
C ALA A 12 -4.44 15.03 -0.35
N ALA A 13 -3.91 14.06 0.41
CA ALA A 13 -3.16 14.27 1.64
C ALA A 13 -1.93 13.34 1.69
N PRO A 14 -0.82 13.67 1.03
CA PRO A 14 0.31 12.74 0.83
C PRO A 14 0.99 12.22 2.10
N GLY A 15 0.75 12.85 3.26
CA GLY A 15 1.23 12.37 4.56
C GLY A 15 0.27 11.40 5.27
N GLN A 16 -0.83 11.01 4.63
CA GLN A 16 -1.85 10.12 5.18
C GLN A 16 -2.07 8.91 4.29
N LEU A 17 -2.55 7.83 4.91
CA LEU A 17 -3.09 6.69 4.18
C LEU A 17 -4.39 7.08 3.48
N ARG A 18 -4.68 6.45 2.33
CA ARG A 18 -6.01 6.53 1.71
C ARG A 18 -7.07 6.14 2.74
N PRO A 19 -8.19 6.88 2.86
CA PRO A 19 -9.24 6.56 3.81
C PRO A 19 -9.77 5.13 3.68
N ALA A 20 -9.75 4.55 2.48
CA ALA A 20 -10.17 3.17 2.23
C ALA A 20 -9.23 2.12 2.86
N TYR A 21 -7.98 2.48 3.15
CA TYR A 21 -6.94 1.60 3.67
C TYR A 21 -6.58 1.89 5.13
N ASP A 22 -7.07 2.99 5.70
CA ASP A 22 -6.75 3.44 7.05
C ASP A 22 -7.69 2.81 8.10
N VAL A 23 -7.20 2.62 9.31
CA VAL A 23 -8.01 2.31 10.51
C VAL A 23 -8.45 3.57 11.25
N GLY A 24 -7.89 4.73 10.87
CA GLY A 24 -8.20 6.06 11.39
C GLY A 24 -7.02 6.76 12.07
N ASP A 25 -5.83 6.17 12.05
CA ASP A 25 -4.63 6.73 12.68
C ASP A 25 -3.56 7.17 11.68
N HIS A 26 -3.84 7.04 10.38
CA HIS A 26 -2.95 7.41 9.29
C HIS A 26 -1.61 6.66 9.26
N LEU A 27 -1.50 5.55 10.00
CA LEU A 27 -0.29 4.73 10.10
C LEU A 27 -0.56 3.26 9.83
N HIS A 28 -1.59 2.69 10.43
CA HIS A 28 -1.90 1.27 10.31
C HIS A 28 -2.90 1.01 9.19
N LEU A 29 -2.52 0.09 8.30
CA LEU A 29 -3.41 -0.39 7.26
C LEU A 29 -4.50 -1.27 7.87
N ASN A 30 -5.71 -1.13 7.34
CA ASN A 30 -6.78 -2.09 7.52
C ASN A 30 -6.56 -3.31 6.58
N PRO A 31 -7.41 -4.36 6.66
CA PRO A 31 -7.26 -5.54 5.80
C PRO A 31 -7.29 -5.24 4.29
N ALA A 32 -8.07 -4.24 3.84
CA ALA A 32 -8.10 -3.84 2.43
C ALA A 32 -6.75 -3.19 2.01
N GLY A 33 -6.16 -2.39 2.89
CA GLY A 33 -4.83 -1.81 2.70
C GLY A 33 -3.72 -2.86 2.57
N TYR A 34 -3.70 -3.85 3.48
CA TYR A 34 -2.73 -4.96 3.38
C TYR A 34 -2.91 -5.78 2.10
N ARG A 35 -4.15 -6.03 1.69
CA ARG A 35 -4.42 -6.72 0.42
C ARG A 35 -3.94 -5.90 -0.79
N ALA A 36 -4.10 -4.57 -0.77
CA ALA A 36 -3.61 -3.69 -1.83
C ALA A 36 -2.07 -3.73 -1.93
N LEU A 37 -1.37 -3.69 -0.81
CA LEU A 37 0.09 -3.84 -0.79
C LEU A 37 0.51 -5.20 -1.34
N ALA A 38 -0.07 -6.29 -0.86
CA ALA A 38 0.24 -7.64 -1.34
C ALA A 38 0.02 -7.79 -2.85
N SER A 39 -1.06 -7.21 -3.38
CA SER A 39 -1.38 -7.25 -4.82
C SER A 39 -0.44 -6.40 -5.67
N SER A 40 0.29 -5.45 -5.08
CA SER A 40 1.26 -4.60 -5.80
C SER A 40 2.62 -5.28 -6.00
N VAL A 41 2.86 -6.42 -5.35
CA VAL A 41 4.11 -7.18 -5.50
C VAL A 41 4.09 -7.94 -6.83
N PRO A 42 5.02 -7.68 -7.76
CA PRO A 42 5.07 -8.39 -9.03
C PRO A 42 5.32 -9.89 -8.84
N PHE A 43 4.58 -10.76 -9.54
CA PHE A 43 4.74 -12.21 -9.40
C PHE A 43 6.12 -12.73 -9.84
N GLY A 44 6.78 -12.05 -10.79
CA GLY A 44 8.13 -12.38 -11.25
C GLY A 44 9.26 -11.82 -10.39
N LEU A 45 8.95 -11.21 -9.23
CA LEU A 45 9.96 -10.52 -8.42
C LEU A 45 11.09 -11.45 -7.94
N PHE A 46 10.82 -12.75 -7.86
CA PHE A 46 11.77 -13.78 -7.42
C PHE A 46 12.11 -14.77 -8.53
N ASP A 47 11.76 -14.49 -9.78
CA ASP A 47 12.20 -15.35 -10.88
C ASP A 47 13.70 -15.17 -11.10
N HIS A 48 14.43 -16.28 -11.15
CA HIS A 48 15.89 -16.32 -11.24
C HIS A 48 16.36 -16.84 -12.61
N ARG A 49 15.52 -16.72 -13.65
CA ARG A 49 15.80 -17.21 -14.99
C ARG A 49 16.38 -16.13 -15.89
#